data_AF-A0A0J8QYV4-F1
#
_entry.id   AF-A0A0J8QYV4-F1
#
_cell.length_a   1.000
_cell.length_b   1.000
_cell.length_c   1.000
_cell.angle_alpha   90.00
_cell.angle_beta   90.00
_cell.angle_gamma   90.00
#
_symmetry.space_group_name_H-M   'P 1'
#
loop_
_entity.id
_entity.type
_entity.pdbx_description
1 polymer ?
#
loop_
_entity_poly.entity_id
_entity_poly.type
_entity_poly.pdbx_seq_one_letter_code
_entity_poly.pdbx_strand_id
1 'polypeptide(L)'
;MKTTGYLALGAALVSSASAAGLEKPELGKRVPYIFKDLVSHDALLAKIKLKDLEEGIGKLQSFADANGKTRVFGEPGHKATVDYIYNELKKTGYYDVTKQEQQHLWTRSDQSLTIDGAEINSAAMTYSPSGKVEGELVLANNLGCAAEDYPEGTKGKIVVAERGDCSFADKNMMAHAAGASAAIIYNSVPGELRGTLGGVYDNTVPVVGISREDGLELVDKLKAGTVSADLFVESRRENRTTWNVLAQTKRGNAKNVIMLGAHSDSVDAGPGINDNGSGSIALLTIAKALTNFRVHKTSGGLFTGAEVVKTEEQAKLFGGEAGKSFDPNYHAAGDTVDNIHKGAFLLNTRGAAYAAAEYARSTKALPPKEAIPNAKRAETKLKGYGGDLLGMCEHKACNY
;
A
#
# COMPACT_ATOMS: atom_id res chain seq x y z
N MET A 1 -84.20 1.22 -44.65
CA MET A 1 -85.14 2.33 -44.32
C MET A 1 -84.40 3.36 -43.47
N LYS A 2 -84.81 4.63 -43.53
CA LYS A 2 -84.20 5.74 -42.77
C LYS A 2 -84.69 5.75 -41.32
N THR A 3 -83.82 6.07 -40.36
CA THR A 3 -84.15 6.98 -39.24
C THR A 3 -82.88 7.56 -38.61
N THR A 4 -83.03 8.79 -38.10
CA THR A 4 -81.98 9.69 -37.59
C THR A 4 -81.89 9.62 -36.05
N GLY A 5 -80.76 9.98 -35.42
CA GLY A 5 -80.68 10.18 -33.96
C GLY A 5 -79.32 10.72 -33.50
N TYR A 6 -79.31 11.72 -32.61
CA TYR A 6 -78.13 12.51 -32.22
C TYR A 6 -77.41 12.03 -30.94
N LEU A 7 -76.21 12.59 -30.74
CA LEU A 7 -75.30 12.49 -29.59
C LEU A 7 -75.92 12.36 -28.19
N ALA A 8 -75.24 11.61 -27.33
CA ALA A 8 -75.00 12.00 -25.94
C ALA A 8 -73.57 11.61 -25.51
N LEU A 9 -72.81 12.54 -24.91
CA LEU A 9 -71.51 12.26 -24.28
C LEU A 9 -71.73 11.51 -22.95
N GLY A 10 -70.95 10.46 -22.71
CA GLY A 10 -70.88 9.77 -21.42
C GLY A 10 -69.51 9.12 -21.25
N ALA A 11 -68.73 9.59 -20.27
CA ALA A 11 -67.34 9.18 -20.08
C ALA A 11 -67.22 7.89 -19.25
N ALA A 12 -66.36 6.96 -19.67
CA ALA A 12 -65.64 6.03 -18.79
C ALA A 12 -64.45 5.39 -19.53
N LEU A 13 -63.25 5.95 -19.32
CA LEU A 13 -61.99 5.26 -19.63
C LEU A 13 -61.62 4.38 -18.44
N VAL A 14 -61.60 3.05 -18.61
CA VAL A 14 -60.71 2.17 -17.83
C VAL A 14 -60.08 1.16 -18.77
N SER A 15 -58.77 1.25 -18.92
CA SER A 15 -57.95 0.34 -19.70
C SER A 15 -57.53 -0.87 -18.87
N SER A 16 -57.40 -2.03 -19.52
CA SER A 16 -56.60 -3.14 -19.00
C SER A 16 -55.66 -3.64 -20.09
N ALA A 17 -54.42 -3.15 -20.04
CA ALA A 17 -53.30 -3.68 -20.81
C ALA A 17 -52.20 -4.09 -19.83
N SER A 18 -52.05 -5.40 -19.62
CA SER A 18 -51.10 -5.96 -18.65
C SER A 18 -49.67 -5.82 -19.18
N ALA A 19 -48.92 -4.83 -18.66
CA ALA A 19 -47.48 -4.77 -18.85
C ALA A 19 -46.78 -5.74 -17.89
N ALA A 20 -45.89 -6.57 -18.42
CA ALA A 20 -45.09 -7.50 -17.63
C ALA A 20 -44.25 -6.76 -16.58
N GLY A 21 -44.14 -7.34 -15.38
CA GLY A 21 -43.41 -6.76 -14.26
C GLY A 21 -41.90 -6.73 -14.50
N LEU A 22 -41.39 -5.58 -14.94
CA LEU A 22 -40.02 -5.20 -14.67
C LEU A 22 -39.93 -4.77 -13.19
N GLU A 23 -39.44 -5.65 -12.33
CA GLU A 23 -39.08 -5.27 -10.97
C GLU A 23 -38.04 -4.15 -11.02
N LYS A 24 -38.42 -2.97 -10.53
CA LYS A 24 -37.48 -1.87 -10.32
C LYS A 24 -36.52 -2.29 -9.20
N PRO A 25 -35.19 -2.15 -9.37
CA PRO A 25 -34.26 -2.48 -8.30
C PRO A 25 -34.56 -1.61 -7.08
N GLU A 26 -34.78 -2.23 -5.92
CA GLU A 26 -34.92 -1.49 -4.67
C GLU A 26 -33.60 -0.77 -4.35
N LEU A 27 -33.54 0.54 -4.64
CA LEU A 27 -32.64 1.42 -3.91
C LEU A 27 -33.15 1.50 -2.47
N GLY A 28 -32.66 0.58 -1.63
CA GLY A 28 -32.97 0.55 -0.20
C GLY A 28 -32.83 1.94 0.42
N LYS A 29 -33.90 2.39 1.10
CA LYS A 29 -34.05 3.76 1.60
C LYS A 29 -32.88 4.13 2.50
N ARG A 30 -31.92 4.91 1.98
CA ARG A 30 -30.76 5.37 2.75
C ARG A 30 -31.24 6.27 3.88
N VAL A 31 -31.06 5.83 5.12
CA VAL A 31 -31.36 6.64 6.32
C VAL A 31 -30.62 7.98 6.22
N PRO A 32 -31.31 9.13 6.28
CA PRO A 32 -30.66 10.44 6.26
C PRO A 32 -29.65 10.59 7.41
N TYR A 33 -28.54 11.29 7.17
CA TYR A 33 -27.41 11.37 8.13
C TYR A 33 -27.83 11.75 9.56
N ILE A 34 -28.80 12.67 9.69
CA ILE A 34 -29.29 13.15 10.99
C ILE A 34 -29.98 12.08 11.84
N PHE A 35 -30.52 11.01 11.21
CA PHE A 35 -31.24 9.92 11.88
C PHE A 35 -30.39 8.67 12.10
N LYS A 36 -29.08 8.71 11.77
CA LYS A 36 -28.15 7.61 12.07
C LYS A 36 -27.66 7.71 13.50
N ASP A 37 -27.34 6.59 14.13
CA ASP A 37 -26.67 6.61 15.42
C ASP A 37 -25.23 7.16 15.31
N LEU A 38 -24.72 7.73 16.39
CA LEU A 38 -23.28 8.02 16.48
C LEU A 38 -22.53 6.68 16.45
N VAL A 39 -21.42 6.62 15.70
CA VAL A 39 -20.59 5.42 15.64
C VAL A 39 -20.18 4.96 17.03
N SER A 40 -20.34 3.67 17.32
CA SER A 40 -19.81 3.01 18.51
C SER A 40 -18.89 1.85 18.10
N HIS A 41 -18.08 1.36 19.03
CA HIS A 41 -17.20 0.23 18.79
C HIS A 41 -17.98 -1.00 18.33
N ASP A 42 -18.86 -1.54 19.17
CA ASP A 42 -19.60 -2.77 18.90
C ASP A 42 -20.44 -2.69 17.62
N ALA A 43 -21.10 -1.57 17.38
CA ALA A 43 -21.93 -1.39 16.19
C ALA A 43 -21.09 -1.34 14.90
N LEU A 44 -19.91 -0.72 14.91
CA LEU A 44 -19.01 -0.72 13.75
C LEU A 44 -18.35 -2.08 13.56
N LEU A 45 -17.86 -2.71 14.64
CA LEU A 45 -17.25 -4.05 14.61
C LEU A 45 -18.22 -5.12 14.09
N ALA A 46 -19.50 -5.03 14.47
CA ALA A 46 -20.56 -5.91 13.99
C ALA A 46 -20.80 -5.81 12.47
N LYS A 47 -20.43 -4.69 11.84
CA LYS A 47 -20.52 -4.48 10.38
C LYS A 47 -19.29 -4.99 9.62
N ILE A 48 -18.17 -5.30 10.28
CA ILE A 48 -16.99 -5.89 9.65
C ILE A 48 -17.15 -7.42 9.58
N LYS A 49 -17.33 -7.95 8.35
CA LYS A 49 -17.43 -9.40 8.08
C LYS A 49 -16.23 -9.89 7.28
N LEU A 50 -15.80 -11.13 7.54
CA LEU A 50 -14.71 -11.77 6.79
C LEU A 50 -15.07 -11.92 5.30
N LYS A 51 -16.33 -12.27 4.98
CA LYS A 51 -16.81 -12.40 3.60
C LYS A 51 -16.57 -11.12 2.77
N ASP A 52 -16.89 -9.95 3.32
CA ASP A 52 -16.71 -8.67 2.61
C ASP A 52 -15.22 -8.39 2.33
N LEU A 53 -14.35 -8.82 3.24
CA LEU A 53 -12.89 -8.72 3.10
C LEU A 53 -12.36 -9.70 2.03
N GLU A 54 -12.81 -10.97 2.06
CA GLU A 54 -12.46 -11.99 1.07
C GLU A 54 -12.91 -11.61 -0.35
N GLU A 55 -14.14 -11.11 -0.51
CA GLU A 55 -14.63 -10.57 -1.79
C GLU A 55 -13.78 -9.39 -2.29
N GLY A 56 -13.35 -8.52 -1.37
CA GLY A 56 -12.50 -7.37 -1.69
C GLY A 56 -11.10 -7.78 -2.17
N ILE A 57 -10.40 -8.67 -1.45
CA ILE A 57 -9.06 -9.13 -1.87
C ILE A 57 -9.11 -9.99 -3.14
N GLY A 58 -10.15 -10.81 -3.29
CA GLY A 58 -10.42 -11.54 -4.55
C GLY A 58 -10.62 -10.60 -5.73
N LYS A 59 -11.18 -9.40 -5.49
CA LYS A 59 -11.29 -8.38 -6.54
C LYS A 59 -9.93 -7.80 -6.93
N LEU A 60 -9.03 -7.54 -5.96
CA LEU A 60 -7.66 -7.11 -6.25
C LEU A 60 -6.87 -8.18 -7.00
N GLN A 61 -6.94 -9.44 -6.56
CA GLN A 61 -6.35 -10.58 -7.29
C GLN A 61 -6.82 -10.63 -8.74
N SER A 62 -8.13 -10.48 -8.99
CA SER A 62 -8.67 -10.44 -10.36
C SER A 62 -8.10 -9.31 -11.23
N PHE A 63 -7.64 -8.21 -10.63
CA PHE A 63 -6.95 -7.13 -11.34
C PHE A 63 -5.47 -7.47 -11.61
N ALA A 64 -4.81 -8.17 -10.70
CA ALA A 64 -3.45 -8.66 -10.95
C ALA A 64 -3.45 -9.70 -12.07
N ASP A 65 -4.29 -10.74 -11.96
CA ASP A 65 -4.33 -11.87 -12.90
C ASP A 65 -4.61 -11.43 -14.34
N ALA A 66 -5.48 -10.44 -14.51
CA ALA A 66 -5.82 -9.86 -15.81
C ALA A 66 -4.71 -8.94 -16.39
N ASN A 67 -3.72 -8.53 -15.59
CA ASN A 67 -2.71 -7.54 -15.97
C ASN A 67 -1.31 -7.97 -15.53
N GLY A 68 -0.86 -9.14 -16.01
CA GLY A 68 0.52 -9.60 -15.83
C GLY A 68 0.85 -10.15 -14.43
N LYS A 69 -0.16 -10.50 -13.63
CA LYS A 69 -0.03 -10.98 -12.23
C LYS A 69 0.55 -9.93 -11.27
N THR A 70 0.43 -8.65 -11.59
CA THR A 70 0.88 -7.55 -10.74
C THR A 70 -0.12 -6.39 -10.72
N ARG A 71 -0.03 -5.56 -9.68
CA ARG A 71 -0.74 -4.30 -9.51
C ARG A 71 0.26 -3.16 -9.28
N VAL A 72 1.47 -3.28 -9.84
CA VAL A 72 2.51 -2.23 -9.78
C VAL A 72 2.02 -0.92 -10.37
N PHE A 73 2.40 0.19 -9.74
CA PHE A 73 1.88 1.50 -10.10
C PHE A 73 2.22 1.89 -11.55
N GLY A 74 1.31 2.67 -12.15
CA GLY A 74 1.38 3.03 -13.57
C GLY A 74 0.84 1.97 -14.53
N GLU A 75 0.79 0.70 -14.13
CA GLU A 75 0.23 -0.36 -14.98
C GLU A 75 -1.30 -0.47 -14.88
N PRO A 76 -1.97 -1.07 -15.89
CA PRO A 76 -3.42 -1.25 -15.89
C PRO A 76 -4.01 -1.97 -14.66
N GLY A 77 -3.27 -2.91 -14.06
CA GLY A 77 -3.69 -3.62 -12.83
C GLY A 77 -3.79 -2.70 -11.61
N HIS A 78 -2.87 -1.74 -11.47
CA HIS A 78 -2.97 -0.70 -10.45
C HIS A 78 -4.12 0.25 -10.74
N LYS A 79 -4.23 0.72 -11.99
CA LYS A 79 -5.31 1.62 -12.39
C LYS A 79 -6.69 1.01 -12.12
N ALA A 80 -6.88 -0.28 -12.39
CA ALA A 80 -8.12 -1.00 -12.07
C ALA A 80 -8.40 -1.05 -10.55
N THR A 81 -7.36 -1.21 -9.73
CA THR A 81 -7.46 -1.12 -8.26
C THR A 81 -7.92 0.26 -7.79
N VAL A 82 -7.26 1.32 -8.26
CA VAL A 82 -7.61 2.72 -7.96
C VAL A 82 -9.04 3.04 -8.40
N ASP A 83 -9.41 2.62 -9.62
CA ASP A 83 -10.75 2.83 -10.17
C ASP A 83 -11.82 2.12 -9.34
N TYR A 84 -11.57 0.89 -8.88
CA TYR A 84 -12.48 0.15 -8.01
C TYR A 84 -12.69 0.84 -6.65
N ILE A 85 -11.61 1.16 -5.93
CA ILE A 85 -11.67 1.80 -4.60
C ILE A 85 -12.40 3.16 -4.70
N TYR A 86 -12.03 4.00 -5.67
CA TYR A 86 -12.68 5.28 -5.91
C TYR A 86 -14.18 5.13 -6.18
N ASN A 87 -14.56 4.20 -7.07
CA ASN A 87 -15.96 4.03 -7.44
C ASN A 87 -16.81 3.47 -6.29
N GLU A 88 -16.30 2.51 -5.52
CA GLU A 88 -17.00 2.01 -4.32
C GLU A 88 -17.23 3.10 -3.28
N LEU A 89 -16.21 3.93 -2.99
CA LEU A 89 -16.34 5.05 -2.07
C LEU A 89 -17.32 6.12 -2.60
N LYS A 90 -17.27 6.44 -3.89
CA LYS A 90 -18.17 7.42 -4.52
C LYS A 90 -19.64 6.97 -4.48
N LYS A 91 -19.92 5.69 -4.74
CA LYS A 91 -21.28 5.10 -4.67
C LYS A 91 -21.96 5.30 -3.31
N THR A 92 -21.20 5.37 -2.22
CA THR A 92 -21.75 5.60 -0.86
C THR A 92 -22.45 6.95 -0.74
N GLY A 93 -22.04 7.97 -1.50
CA GLY A 93 -22.45 9.36 -1.33
C GLY A 93 -22.04 10.02 0.01
N TYR A 94 -21.43 9.27 0.93
CA TYR A 94 -21.08 9.67 2.31
C TYR A 94 -19.77 10.46 2.38
N TYR A 95 -18.88 10.21 1.41
CA TYR A 95 -17.57 10.83 1.29
C TYR A 95 -17.55 11.87 0.16
N ASP A 96 -16.72 12.89 0.34
CA ASP A 96 -16.11 13.64 -0.75
C ASP A 96 -14.88 12.86 -1.19
N VAL A 97 -14.84 12.44 -2.46
CA VAL A 97 -13.84 11.50 -2.99
C VAL A 97 -13.11 12.10 -4.19
N THR A 98 -11.79 12.22 -4.07
CA THR A 98 -10.90 12.81 -5.07
C THR A 98 -9.86 11.77 -5.51
N LYS A 99 -9.57 11.71 -6.81
CA LYS A 99 -8.31 11.12 -7.29
C LYS A 99 -7.31 12.26 -7.43
N GLN A 100 -6.22 12.17 -6.69
CA GLN A 100 -5.08 13.08 -6.83
C GLN A 100 -4.03 12.38 -7.66
N GLU A 101 -3.78 12.89 -8.86
CA GLU A 101 -2.73 12.40 -9.74
C GLU A 101 -1.34 12.71 -9.20
N GLN A 102 -0.41 11.78 -9.40
CA GLN A 102 1.01 11.90 -9.06
C GLN A 102 1.86 11.30 -10.19
N GLN A 103 3.12 11.73 -10.26
CA GLN A 103 4.16 11.12 -11.08
C GLN A 103 5.22 10.57 -10.14
N HIS A 104 5.53 9.28 -10.24
CA HIS A 104 6.58 8.63 -9.45
C HIS A 104 7.51 7.83 -10.36
N LEU A 105 8.77 7.68 -9.94
CA LEU A 105 9.78 6.95 -10.70
C LEU A 105 9.63 5.45 -10.46
N TRP A 106 9.18 4.72 -11.48
CA TRP A 106 9.23 3.26 -11.50
C TRP A 106 10.63 2.80 -11.92
N THR A 107 11.10 1.73 -11.29
CA THR A 107 12.35 1.07 -11.69
C THR A 107 12.18 -0.44 -11.73
N ARG A 108 12.69 -1.05 -12.79
CA ARG A 108 12.84 -2.50 -12.91
C ARG A 108 14.28 -2.81 -13.29
N SER A 109 14.82 -3.86 -12.70
CA SER A 109 16.15 -4.35 -13.01
C SER A 109 16.06 -5.76 -13.58
N ASP A 110 16.83 -6.03 -14.63
CA ASP A 110 17.25 -7.37 -14.99
C ASP A 110 18.63 -7.62 -14.35
N GLN A 111 18.93 -8.82 -13.86
CA GLN A 111 20.19 -9.10 -13.15
C GLN A 111 20.69 -10.53 -13.33
N SER A 112 21.98 -10.74 -13.13
CA SER A 112 22.60 -12.06 -12.93
C SER A 112 23.81 -11.95 -12.01
N LEU A 113 24.01 -12.97 -11.17
CA LEU A 113 25.19 -13.09 -10.30
C LEU A 113 25.81 -14.47 -10.50
N THR A 114 27.12 -14.52 -10.71
CA THR A 114 27.89 -15.75 -10.59
C THR A 114 29.01 -15.59 -9.57
N ILE A 115 29.33 -16.66 -8.86
CA ILE A 115 30.43 -16.76 -7.89
C ILE A 115 31.32 -17.92 -8.34
N ASP A 116 32.59 -17.65 -8.64
CA ASP A 116 33.55 -18.60 -9.23
C ASP A 116 32.96 -19.36 -10.46
N GLY A 117 32.10 -18.70 -11.24
CA GLY A 117 31.42 -19.25 -12.41
C GLY A 117 30.14 -20.06 -12.13
N ALA A 118 29.76 -20.28 -10.88
CA ALA A 118 28.47 -20.87 -10.50
C ALA A 118 27.39 -19.78 -10.37
N GLU A 119 26.22 -19.98 -10.99
CA GLU A 119 25.09 -19.05 -10.89
C GLU A 119 24.47 -19.08 -9.50
N ILE A 120 24.24 -17.90 -8.92
CA ILE A 120 23.61 -17.72 -7.61
C ILE A 120 22.30 -16.95 -7.77
N ASN A 121 21.24 -17.44 -7.12
CA ASN A 121 19.95 -16.75 -7.13
C ASN A 121 20.09 -15.37 -6.46
N SER A 122 19.65 -14.33 -7.14
CA SER A 122 19.87 -12.96 -6.70
C SER A 122 18.76 -12.03 -7.19
N ALA A 123 18.49 -10.99 -6.41
CA ALA A 123 17.51 -9.96 -6.74
C ALA A 123 18.15 -8.57 -6.65
N ALA A 124 18.22 -7.84 -7.77
CA ALA A 124 18.67 -6.45 -7.74
C ALA A 124 17.74 -5.61 -6.86
N MET A 125 18.33 -4.77 -6.00
CA MET A 125 17.52 -3.92 -5.13
C MET A 125 16.87 -2.79 -5.93
N THR A 126 15.64 -2.42 -5.55
CA THR A 126 14.93 -1.30 -6.19
C THR A 126 15.78 -0.03 -6.10
N TYR A 127 15.85 0.70 -7.22
CA TYR A 127 16.74 1.83 -7.47
C TYR A 127 18.25 1.57 -7.59
N SER A 128 18.73 0.32 -7.52
CA SER A 128 20.13 -0.02 -7.87
C SER A 128 20.55 0.69 -9.17
N PRO A 129 21.78 1.21 -9.29
CA PRO A 129 22.31 1.64 -10.57
C PRO A 129 22.60 0.41 -11.44
N SER A 130 22.60 0.63 -12.76
CA SER A 130 23.08 -0.38 -13.72
C SER A 130 24.59 -0.50 -13.67
N GLY A 131 25.11 -1.70 -13.93
CA GLY A 131 26.54 -1.93 -14.11
C GLY A 131 26.83 -3.39 -14.44
N LYS A 132 27.99 -3.61 -15.07
CA LYS A 132 28.62 -4.93 -15.18
C LYS A 132 29.96 -4.87 -14.46
N VAL A 133 30.16 -5.76 -13.49
CA VAL A 133 31.35 -5.78 -12.64
C VAL A 133 31.85 -7.21 -12.51
N GLU A 134 33.08 -7.44 -12.94
CA GLU A 134 33.83 -8.67 -12.69
C GLU A 134 34.97 -8.34 -11.72
N GLY A 135 35.14 -9.10 -10.65
CA GLY A 135 36.23 -8.85 -9.71
C GLY A 135 36.24 -9.75 -8.48
N GLU A 136 37.32 -9.61 -7.69
CA GLU A 136 37.43 -10.25 -6.38
C GLU A 136 36.38 -9.71 -5.41
N LEU A 137 35.87 -10.60 -4.57
CA LEU A 137 34.99 -10.27 -3.46
C LEU A 137 35.80 -9.81 -2.23
N VAL A 138 35.16 -9.02 -1.36
CA VAL A 138 35.67 -8.66 -0.04
C VAL A 138 34.52 -8.65 0.97
N LEU A 139 34.72 -9.24 2.15
CA LEU A 139 33.73 -9.21 3.22
C LEU A 139 33.84 -7.89 3.99
N ALA A 140 32.74 -7.17 4.14
CA ALA A 140 32.65 -6.07 5.10
C ALA A 140 32.67 -6.60 6.53
N ASN A 141 33.37 -5.90 7.43
CA ASN A 141 33.33 -6.18 8.85
C ASN A 141 31.95 -5.80 9.43
N ASN A 142 31.60 -6.40 10.56
CA ASN A 142 30.34 -6.16 11.27
C ASN A 142 29.12 -6.28 10.33
N LEU A 143 28.50 -5.14 9.97
CA LEU A 143 27.35 -5.06 9.08
C LEU A 143 27.59 -4.14 7.87
N GLY A 144 28.79 -3.57 7.67
CA GLY A 144 29.01 -2.55 6.63
C GLY A 144 28.20 -1.27 6.84
N CYS A 145 27.92 -0.90 8.09
CA CYS A 145 27.11 0.27 8.43
C CYS A 145 27.94 1.53 8.70
N ALA A 146 29.23 1.39 8.97
CA ALA A 146 30.18 2.48 9.21
C ALA A 146 31.33 2.45 8.19
N ALA A 147 32.09 3.54 8.07
CA ALA A 147 33.22 3.61 7.12
C ALA A 147 34.35 2.64 7.53
N GLU A 148 34.52 2.44 8.82
CA GLU A 148 35.50 1.55 9.45
C GLU A 148 35.19 0.06 9.23
N ASP A 149 33.96 -0.26 8.81
CA ASP A 149 33.58 -1.64 8.48
C ASP A 149 34.24 -2.12 7.17
N TYR A 150 34.74 -1.23 6.33
CA TYR A 150 35.29 -1.56 5.01
C TYR A 150 36.81 -1.71 5.08
N PRO A 151 37.36 -2.93 4.93
CA PRO A 151 38.79 -3.16 5.12
C PRO A 151 39.65 -2.52 4.02
N GLU A 152 40.94 -2.34 4.33
CA GLU A 152 41.94 -1.96 3.31
C GLU A 152 41.92 -2.96 2.14
N GLY A 153 41.98 -2.45 0.92
CA GLY A 153 41.84 -3.26 -0.29
C GLY A 153 40.41 -3.43 -0.82
N THR A 154 39.40 -2.81 -0.20
CA THR A 154 38.01 -2.76 -0.73
C THR A 154 37.92 -2.09 -2.12
N LYS A 155 38.82 -1.14 -2.42
CA LYS A 155 38.77 -0.35 -3.65
C LYS A 155 38.84 -1.22 -4.92
N GLY A 156 37.81 -1.12 -5.75
CA GLY A 156 37.66 -1.88 -7.00
C GLY A 156 37.04 -3.28 -6.82
N LYS A 157 36.86 -3.76 -5.60
CA LYS A 157 36.27 -5.07 -5.27
C LYS A 157 34.76 -5.00 -5.11
N ILE A 158 34.12 -6.16 -5.20
CA ILE A 158 32.69 -6.32 -4.90
C ILE A 158 32.55 -6.63 -3.41
N VAL A 159 31.83 -5.79 -2.66
CA VAL A 159 31.64 -5.99 -1.22
C VAL A 159 30.53 -7.02 -0.96
N VAL A 160 30.77 -7.98 -0.07
CA VAL A 160 29.75 -8.84 0.54
C VAL A 160 29.45 -8.30 1.95
N ALA A 161 28.18 -8.15 2.32
CA ALA A 161 27.78 -7.68 3.65
C ALA A 161 26.44 -8.30 4.13
N GLU A 162 26.27 -8.44 5.44
CA GLU A 162 25.02 -8.96 6.02
C GLU A 162 23.93 -7.88 6.10
N ARG A 163 22.66 -8.28 5.91
CA ARG A 163 21.49 -7.46 6.28
C ARG A 163 21.47 -7.24 7.80
N GLY A 164 21.33 -6.00 8.24
CA GLY A 164 21.22 -5.66 9.66
C GLY A 164 20.54 -4.31 9.87
N ASP A 165 20.97 -3.58 10.91
CA ASP A 165 20.21 -2.45 11.44
C ASP A 165 20.26 -1.17 10.57
N CYS A 166 21.33 -0.95 9.79
CA CYS A 166 21.40 0.16 8.83
C CYS A 166 20.64 -0.15 7.53
N SER A 167 20.14 0.91 6.87
CA SER A 167 19.42 0.74 5.61
C SER A 167 20.32 0.20 4.49
N PHE A 168 19.70 -0.44 3.49
CA PHE A 168 20.42 -0.89 2.30
C PHE A 168 21.09 0.28 1.54
N ALA A 169 20.50 1.47 1.59
CA ALA A 169 21.04 2.69 1.02
C ALA A 169 22.34 3.11 1.72
N ASP A 170 22.32 3.25 3.05
CA ASP A 170 23.48 3.65 3.84
C ASP A 170 24.63 2.66 3.62
N LYS A 171 24.35 1.36 3.70
CA LYS A 171 25.32 0.27 3.46
C LYS A 171 25.93 0.33 2.05
N ASN A 172 25.11 0.59 1.02
CA ASN A 172 25.61 0.72 -0.35
C ASN A 172 26.43 2.00 -0.56
N MET A 173 26.01 3.12 0.04
CA MET A 173 26.74 4.39 0.00
C MET A 173 28.08 4.32 0.74
N MET A 174 28.18 3.56 1.83
CA MET A 174 29.46 3.29 2.50
C MET A 174 30.37 2.39 1.65
N ALA A 175 29.83 1.36 0.99
CA ALA A 175 30.58 0.56 0.03
C ALA A 175 31.13 1.41 -1.13
N HIS A 176 30.30 2.29 -1.70
CA HIS A 176 30.72 3.27 -2.70
C HIS A 176 31.82 4.19 -2.17
N ALA A 177 31.68 4.72 -0.95
CA ALA A 177 32.69 5.60 -0.32
C ALA A 177 34.03 4.90 -0.06
N ALA A 178 34.01 3.60 0.27
CA ALA A 178 35.20 2.75 0.35
C ALA A 178 35.81 2.39 -1.03
N GLY A 179 35.16 2.83 -2.12
CA GLY A 179 35.61 2.63 -3.49
C GLY A 179 35.28 1.24 -4.05
N ALA A 180 34.33 0.51 -3.47
CA ALA A 180 33.83 -0.74 -4.02
C ALA A 180 33.30 -0.53 -5.45
N SER A 181 33.34 -1.57 -6.27
CA SER A 181 32.80 -1.56 -7.63
C SER A 181 31.33 -2.03 -7.69
N ALA A 182 30.92 -2.89 -6.75
CA ALA A 182 29.55 -3.38 -6.57
C ALA A 182 29.33 -3.88 -5.14
N ALA A 183 28.09 -4.25 -4.80
CA ALA A 183 27.75 -4.85 -3.50
C ALA A 183 26.81 -6.06 -3.63
N ILE A 184 26.99 -7.04 -2.75
CA ILE A 184 26.13 -8.21 -2.55
C ILE A 184 25.71 -8.17 -1.08
N ILE A 185 24.41 -8.13 -0.82
CA ILE A 185 23.88 -8.13 0.54
C ILE A 185 23.18 -9.46 0.77
N TYR A 186 23.60 -10.22 1.78
CA TYR A 186 22.94 -11.48 2.13
C TYR A 186 21.94 -11.30 3.27
N ASN A 187 20.88 -12.11 3.27
CA ASN A 187 19.84 -12.03 4.30
C ASN A 187 20.37 -12.49 5.67
N SER A 188 19.94 -11.85 6.76
CA SER A 188 20.24 -12.31 8.13
C SER A 188 19.24 -13.35 8.66
N VAL A 189 18.18 -13.61 7.90
CA VAL A 189 17.17 -14.65 8.18
C VAL A 189 16.95 -15.58 6.99
N PRO A 190 16.49 -16.83 7.22
CA PRO A 190 16.39 -17.83 6.17
C PRO A 190 15.58 -17.38 4.95
N GLY A 191 16.10 -17.67 3.76
CA GLY A 191 15.47 -17.36 2.47
C GLY A 191 15.92 -16.04 1.83
N GLU A 192 15.31 -15.76 0.68
CA GLU A 192 15.70 -14.70 -0.27
C GLU A 192 15.68 -13.28 0.30
N LEU A 193 16.60 -12.43 -0.19
CA LEU A 193 16.59 -10.99 0.09
C LEU A 193 16.13 -10.18 -1.12
N ARG A 194 14.98 -9.52 -0.97
CA ARG A 194 14.53 -8.43 -1.85
C ARG A 194 14.50 -7.14 -1.03
N GLY A 195 15.04 -6.06 -1.56
CA GLY A 195 15.19 -4.79 -0.84
C GLY A 195 15.12 -3.58 -1.76
N THR A 196 15.14 -2.40 -1.16
CA THR A 196 15.10 -1.10 -1.86
C THR A 196 16.16 -0.18 -1.28
N LEU A 197 16.80 0.63 -2.13
CA LEU A 197 17.63 1.75 -1.67
C LEU A 197 16.77 2.95 -1.25
N GLY A 198 15.44 2.88 -1.38
CA GLY A 198 14.52 3.98 -1.02
C GLY A 198 14.48 5.13 -2.04
N GLY A 199 15.52 5.31 -2.85
CA GLY A 199 15.58 6.28 -3.94
C GLY A 199 16.81 6.09 -4.83
N VAL A 200 16.96 6.98 -5.81
CA VAL A 200 18.15 7.06 -6.68
C VAL A 200 19.18 8.00 -6.06
N TYR A 201 20.43 7.57 -5.99
CA TYR A 201 21.56 8.35 -5.48
C TYR A 201 22.77 8.22 -6.40
N ASP A 202 23.50 9.31 -6.63
CA ASP A 202 24.67 9.34 -7.52
C ASP A 202 25.89 8.62 -6.91
N ASN A 203 25.91 8.44 -5.58
CA ASN A 203 26.99 7.80 -4.81
C ASN A 203 26.63 6.37 -4.37
N THR A 204 26.06 5.58 -5.30
CA THR A 204 25.72 4.16 -5.11
C THR A 204 26.47 3.28 -6.11
N VAL A 205 26.54 1.97 -5.83
CA VAL A 205 27.11 0.94 -6.70
C VAL A 205 26.08 -0.14 -7.01
N PRO A 206 26.19 -0.88 -8.13
CA PRO A 206 25.24 -1.95 -8.46
C PRO A 206 25.11 -2.95 -7.32
N VAL A 207 23.88 -3.33 -6.97
CA VAL A 207 23.63 -4.13 -5.77
C VAL A 207 22.48 -5.11 -5.89
N VAL A 208 22.76 -6.34 -5.43
CA VAL A 208 21.81 -7.45 -5.33
C VAL A 208 21.68 -7.94 -3.89
N GLY A 209 20.48 -8.40 -3.56
CA GLY A 209 20.23 -9.28 -2.42
C GLY A 209 20.40 -10.75 -2.81
N ILE A 210 20.93 -11.57 -1.90
CA ILE A 210 20.97 -13.04 -1.98
C ILE A 210 20.37 -13.67 -0.72
N SER A 211 20.09 -14.98 -0.76
CA SER A 211 19.59 -15.72 0.40
C SER A 211 20.60 -15.71 1.58
N ARG A 212 20.13 -16.01 2.79
CA ARG A 212 21.03 -16.20 3.94
C ARG A 212 21.96 -17.39 3.71
N GLU A 213 21.39 -18.46 3.17
CA GLU A 213 22.04 -19.74 2.95
C GLU A 213 23.24 -19.58 1.99
N ASP A 214 23.03 -18.96 0.82
CA ASP A 214 24.10 -18.66 -0.14
C ASP A 214 25.13 -17.67 0.46
N GLY A 215 24.66 -16.69 1.24
CA GLY A 215 25.53 -15.71 1.90
C GLY A 215 26.48 -16.31 2.91
N LEU A 216 26.02 -17.26 3.73
CA LEU A 216 26.86 -17.96 4.70
C LEU A 216 27.89 -18.86 4.00
N GLU A 217 27.50 -19.57 2.94
CA GLU A 217 28.45 -20.35 2.13
C GLU A 217 29.50 -19.44 1.48
N LEU A 218 29.09 -18.28 0.97
CA LEU A 218 29.99 -17.28 0.37
C LEU A 218 30.98 -16.70 1.39
N VAL A 219 30.52 -16.42 2.60
CA VAL A 219 31.35 -15.97 3.72
C VAL A 219 32.38 -17.02 4.12
N ASP A 220 32.01 -18.31 4.12
CA ASP A 220 32.96 -19.39 4.43
C ASP A 220 33.98 -19.64 3.30
N LYS A 221 33.60 -19.49 2.03
CA LYS A 221 34.55 -19.46 0.90
C LYS A 221 35.54 -18.31 1.02
N LEU A 222 35.06 -17.11 1.38
CA LEU A 222 35.89 -15.91 1.59
C LEU A 222 36.89 -16.04 2.75
N LYS A 223 36.59 -16.87 3.77
CA LYS A 223 37.56 -17.21 4.83
C LYS A 223 38.61 -18.22 4.36
N ALA A 224 38.29 -19.04 3.37
CA ALA A 224 39.18 -20.07 2.84
C ALA A 224 40.15 -19.56 1.76
N GLY A 225 39.80 -18.49 1.04
CA GLY A 225 40.68 -17.86 0.04
C GLY A 225 40.00 -16.76 -0.77
N THR A 226 40.68 -16.35 -1.85
CA THR A 226 40.11 -15.40 -2.84
C THR A 226 38.93 -16.05 -3.57
N VAL A 227 37.84 -15.29 -3.67
CA VAL A 227 36.61 -15.65 -4.41
C VAL A 227 36.33 -14.53 -5.40
N SER A 228 35.88 -14.86 -6.61
CA SER A 228 35.55 -13.89 -7.66
C SER A 228 34.07 -13.94 -8.04
N ALA A 229 33.54 -12.83 -8.56
CA ALA A 229 32.17 -12.75 -9.04
C ALA A 229 32.06 -11.96 -10.36
N ASP A 230 31.11 -12.36 -11.21
CA ASP A 230 30.54 -11.50 -12.27
C ASP A 230 29.11 -11.11 -11.83
N LEU A 231 28.92 -9.81 -11.57
CA LEU A 231 27.64 -9.21 -11.28
C LEU A 231 27.21 -8.31 -12.45
N PHE A 232 26.01 -8.58 -12.96
CA PHE A 232 25.33 -7.73 -13.92
C PHE A 232 24.00 -7.23 -13.35
N VAL A 233 23.76 -5.93 -13.48
CA VAL A 233 22.47 -5.29 -13.22
C VAL A 233 22.17 -4.32 -14.37
N GLU A 234 21.02 -4.47 -15.03
CA GLU A 234 20.49 -3.49 -15.97
C GLU A 234 19.19 -2.90 -15.41
N SER A 235 19.29 -1.70 -14.83
CA SER A 235 18.15 -0.97 -14.27
C SER A 235 17.54 0.00 -15.28
N ARG A 236 16.26 -0.22 -15.57
CA ARG A 236 15.39 0.64 -16.38
C ARG A 236 14.58 1.54 -15.46
N ARG A 237 14.38 2.80 -15.85
CA ARG A 237 13.73 3.83 -15.02
C ARG A 237 12.74 4.63 -15.87
N GLU A 238 11.51 4.80 -15.39
CA GLU A 238 10.43 5.48 -16.10
C GLU A 238 9.57 6.27 -15.10
N ASN A 239 9.27 7.54 -15.38
CA ASN A 239 8.26 8.26 -14.60
C ASN A 239 6.87 7.79 -15.03
N ARG A 240 6.10 7.26 -14.10
CA ARG A 240 4.75 6.73 -14.34
C ARG A 240 3.69 7.52 -13.58
N THR A 241 2.56 7.73 -14.25
CA THR A 241 1.37 8.33 -13.65
C THR A 241 0.69 7.36 -12.69
N THR A 242 0.32 7.83 -11.50
CA THR A 242 -0.50 7.08 -10.56
C THR A 242 -1.43 8.01 -9.78
N TRP A 243 -2.28 7.49 -8.91
CA TRP A 243 -3.29 8.29 -8.20
C TRP A 243 -3.49 7.86 -6.75
N ASN A 244 -3.49 8.83 -5.85
CA ASN A 244 -4.06 8.67 -4.50
C ASN A 244 -5.59 8.76 -4.57
N VAL A 245 -6.29 7.86 -3.87
CA VAL A 245 -7.74 7.99 -3.63
C VAL A 245 -7.96 8.59 -2.26
N LEU A 246 -8.31 9.87 -2.21
CA LEU A 246 -8.60 10.60 -0.97
C LEU A 246 -10.11 10.61 -0.73
N ALA A 247 -10.57 10.13 0.42
CA ALA A 247 -11.99 10.08 0.78
C ALA A 247 -12.23 10.66 2.19
N GLN A 248 -12.83 11.85 2.25
CA GLN A 248 -13.17 12.54 3.50
C GLN A 248 -14.67 12.46 3.77
N THR A 249 -15.10 12.20 5.00
CA THR A 249 -16.55 12.22 5.33
C THR A 249 -17.11 13.64 5.16
N LYS A 250 -18.25 13.77 4.47
CA LYS A 250 -18.93 15.06 4.22
C LYS A 250 -19.40 15.80 5.48
N ARG A 251 -19.37 15.11 6.62
CA ARG A 251 -19.89 15.56 7.91
C ARG A 251 -18.89 15.16 9.00
N GLY A 252 -18.97 15.85 10.13
CA GLY A 252 -17.96 15.82 11.20
C GLY A 252 -17.19 17.15 11.26
N ASN A 253 -16.24 17.23 12.18
CA ASN A 253 -15.43 18.43 12.40
C ASN A 253 -14.22 18.47 11.44
N ALA A 254 -14.33 19.23 10.35
CA ALA A 254 -13.27 19.39 9.36
C ALA A 254 -11.96 20.03 9.91
N LYS A 255 -11.96 20.60 11.12
CA LYS A 255 -10.73 21.11 11.79
C LYS A 255 -9.98 20.01 12.57
N ASN A 256 -10.57 18.82 12.73
CA ASN A 256 -9.99 17.69 13.45
C ASN A 256 -10.16 16.42 12.64
N VAL A 257 -9.19 16.20 11.74
CA VAL A 257 -9.12 15.06 10.83
C VAL A 257 -8.21 13.97 11.42
N ILE A 258 -8.62 12.72 11.21
CA ILE A 258 -7.82 11.52 11.42
C ILE A 258 -7.76 10.87 10.02
N MET A 259 -6.60 10.40 9.55
CA MET A 259 -6.37 10.01 8.14
C MET A 259 -6.08 8.51 7.97
N LEU A 260 -6.95 7.74 7.29
CA LEU A 260 -6.78 6.29 7.04
C LEU A 260 -5.95 6.08 5.76
N GLY A 261 -4.70 5.64 5.89
CA GLY A 261 -3.80 5.34 4.78
C GLY A 261 -3.41 3.87 4.72
N ALA A 262 -3.43 3.33 3.51
CA ALA A 262 -2.78 2.10 3.04
C ALA A 262 -2.34 2.40 1.59
N HIS A 263 -1.34 1.70 1.06
CA HIS A 263 -1.03 1.81 -0.37
C HIS A 263 -1.82 0.76 -1.18
N SER A 264 -1.95 1.01 -2.47
CA SER A 264 -2.94 0.32 -3.34
C SER A 264 -2.31 -0.35 -4.55
N ASP A 265 -1.01 -0.20 -4.72
CA ASP A 265 -0.15 -0.87 -5.69
C ASP A 265 0.37 -2.21 -5.15
N SER A 266 1.28 -2.83 -5.89
CA SER A 266 2.15 -3.95 -5.50
C SER A 266 3.52 -3.79 -6.17
N VAL A 267 4.42 -4.76 -6.01
CA VAL A 267 5.66 -4.83 -6.80
C VAL A 267 5.45 -5.54 -8.14
N ASP A 268 6.37 -5.32 -9.10
CA ASP A 268 6.48 -6.07 -10.36
C ASP A 268 6.36 -7.59 -10.18
N ALA A 269 6.93 -8.12 -9.11
CA ALA A 269 7.08 -9.56 -8.90
C ALA A 269 5.74 -10.29 -8.63
N GLY A 270 4.69 -9.61 -8.17
CA GLY A 270 3.45 -10.31 -7.79
C GLY A 270 2.24 -9.44 -7.45
N PRO A 271 1.11 -10.09 -7.10
CA PRO A 271 -0.18 -9.41 -6.92
C PRO A 271 -0.27 -8.49 -5.70
N GLY A 272 0.58 -8.66 -4.68
CA GLY A 272 0.59 -7.79 -3.50
C GLY A 272 -0.72 -7.83 -2.71
N ILE A 273 -1.22 -9.02 -2.37
CA ILE A 273 -2.52 -9.15 -1.70
C ILE A 273 -2.39 -8.93 -0.20
N ASN A 274 -1.38 -9.48 0.46
CA ASN A 274 -1.03 -9.14 1.83
C ASN A 274 -0.37 -7.76 1.86
N ASP A 275 0.55 -7.47 0.93
CA ASP A 275 1.26 -6.20 0.80
C ASP A 275 0.87 -5.40 -0.48
N ASN A 276 -0.06 -4.44 -0.42
CA ASN A 276 -0.89 -4.01 0.71
C ASN A 276 -2.38 -4.05 0.33
N GLY A 277 -2.76 -5.02 -0.50
CA GLY A 277 -4.16 -5.26 -0.86
C GLY A 277 -5.06 -5.46 0.36
N SER A 278 -4.54 -6.12 1.40
CA SER A 278 -5.22 -6.39 2.66
C SER A 278 -5.59 -5.09 3.38
N GLY A 279 -4.63 -4.19 3.59
CA GLY A 279 -4.86 -2.87 4.17
C GLY A 279 -5.83 -2.05 3.33
N SER A 280 -5.61 -1.95 2.01
CA SER A 280 -6.53 -1.27 1.08
C SER A 280 -7.98 -1.75 1.21
N ILE A 281 -8.21 -3.06 1.31
CA ILE A 281 -9.56 -3.65 1.45
C ILE A 281 -10.12 -3.53 2.86
N ALA A 282 -9.29 -3.63 3.91
CA ALA A 282 -9.68 -3.33 5.29
C ALA A 282 -10.22 -1.90 5.39
N LEU A 283 -9.50 -0.92 4.85
CA LEU A 283 -9.91 0.49 4.86
C LEU A 283 -11.18 0.73 4.04
N LEU A 284 -11.30 0.13 2.86
CA LEU A 284 -12.52 0.20 2.05
C LEU A 284 -13.73 -0.39 2.79
N THR A 285 -13.55 -1.49 3.51
CA THR A 285 -14.60 -2.17 4.28
C THR A 285 -15.02 -1.35 5.49
N ILE A 286 -14.06 -0.78 6.23
CA ILE A 286 -14.33 0.17 7.32
C ILE A 286 -15.09 1.40 6.80
N ALA A 287 -14.67 1.96 5.67
CA ALA A 287 -15.34 3.10 5.06
C ALA A 287 -16.79 2.78 4.64
N LYS A 288 -17.02 1.62 4.02
CA LYS A 288 -18.38 1.13 3.69
C LYS A 288 -19.21 0.90 4.96
N ALA A 289 -18.63 0.36 6.02
CA ALA A 289 -19.30 0.16 7.31
C ALA A 289 -19.69 1.49 8.00
N LEU A 290 -18.79 2.48 8.01
CA LEU A 290 -19.01 3.82 8.58
C LEU A 290 -20.22 4.55 7.96
N THR A 291 -20.61 4.22 6.74
CA THR A 291 -21.83 4.78 6.10
C THR A 291 -23.12 4.51 6.89
N ASN A 292 -23.13 3.57 7.84
CA ASN A 292 -24.29 3.29 8.70
C ASN A 292 -24.45 4.33 9.83
N PHE A 293 -23.45 5.17 10.10
CA PHE A 293 -23.35 5.99 11.32
C PHE A 293 -23.15 7.49 11.07
N ARG A 294 -23.28 8.30 12.12
CA ARG A 294 -22.70 9.63 12.25
C ARG A 294 -21.28 9.53 12.85
N VAL A 295 -20.44 10.50 12.52
CA VAL A 295 -19.10 10.69 13.10
C VAL A 295 -18.95 12.13 13.63
N HIS A 296 -18.16 12.33 14.69
CA HIS A 296 -17.77 13.68 15.13
C HIS A 296 -16.51 14.18 14.41
N LYS A 297 -15.65 13.28 13.91
CA LYS A 297 -14.41 13.58 13.18
C LYS A 297 -14.28 12.67 11.96
N THR A 298 -13.57 13.14 10.93
CA THR A 298 -13.18 12.32 9.76
C THR A 298 -12.09 11.31 10.18
N SER A 299 -12.05 10.10 9.61
CA SER A 299 -11.44 8.90 10.25
C SER A 299 -10.12 8.32 9.66
N GLY A 300 -9.21 7.88 10.57
CA GLY A 300 -7.85 7.28 10.42
C GLY A 300 -7.47 6.27 11.53
N GLY A 301 -6.37 5.48 11.48
CA GLY A 301 -5.42 5.18 10.39
C GLY A 301 -4.55 3.93 10.67
N LEU A 302 -4.11 3.12 9.66
CA LEU A 302 -3.23 1.96 9.91
C LEU A 302 -2.42 1.41 8.71
N PHE A 303 -1.09 1.30 8.89
CA PHE A 303 -0.14 0.54 8.07
C PHE A 303 0.31 -0.71 8.85
N THR A 304 0.40 -1.87 8.18
CA THR A 304 0.96 -3.11 8.74
C THR A 304 2.19 -3.50 7.93
N GLY A 305 3.38 -3.22 8.46
CA GLY A 305 4.64 -3.57 7.82
C GLY A 305 4.94 -5.07 7.88
N ALA A 306 5.64 -5.58 6.87
CA ALA A 306 5.85 -7.02 6.64
C ALA A 306 7.31 -7.50 6.77
N GLU A 307 8.28 -6.61 6.97
CA GLU A 307 9.73 -6.93 6.90
C GLU A 307 10.33 -7.60 8.16
N VAL A 308 9.52 -7.82 9.21
CA VAL A 308 9.97 -8.22 10.55
C VAL A 308 9.93 -9.74 10.74
N VAL A 309 10.92 -10.25 11.47
CA VAL A 309 11.09 -11.67 11.80
C VAL A 309 10.25 -12.02 13.02
N LYS A 310 9.58 -13.18 12.98
CA LYS A 310 8.72 -13.65 14.05
C LYS A 310 9.53 -14.21 15.22
N THR A 311 9.40 -13.60 16.41
CA THR A 311 9.94 -14.17 17.65
C THR A 311 9.17 -15.43 18.07
N GLU A 312 9.75 -16.27 18.92
CA GLU A 312 9.01 -17.41 19.49
C GLU A 312 7.72 -16.99 20.20
N GLU A 313 7.76 -15.88 20.93
CA GLU A 313 6.62 -15.33 21.65
C GLU A 313 5.52 -14.89 20.68
N GLN A 314 5.89 -14.25 19.57
CA GLN A 314 4.96 -13.87 18.50
C GLN A 314 4.41 -15.08 17.75
N ALA A 315 5.19 -16.16 17.58
CA ALA A 315 4.70 -17.43 17.03
C ALA A 315 3.69 -18.11 17.97
N LYS A 316 3.96 -18.10 19.29
CA LYS A 316 3.03 -18.60 20.32
C LYS A 316 1.73 -17.77 20.39
N LEU A 317 1.81 -16.45 20.20
CA LEU A 317 0.65 -15.53 20.28
C LEU A 317 -0.17 -15.42 18.99
N PHE A 318 0.47 -15.47 17.81
CA PHE A 318 -0.14 -15.11 16.53
C PHE A 318 -0.05 -16.22 15.46
N GLY A 319 0.55 -17.36 15.78
CA GLY A 319 0.81 -18.44 14.83
C GLY A 319 1.93 -18.11 13.83
N GLY A 320 2.23 -19.10 12.96
CA GLY A 320 3.40 -19.10 12.09
C GLY A 320 4.64 -19.70 12.76
N GLU A 321 5.76 -19.70 12.05
CA GLU A 321 7.03 -20.28 12.50
C GLU A 321 7.96 -19.19 13.07
N ALA A 322 8.61 -19.47 14.20
CA ALA A 322 9.60 -18.57 14.79
C ALA A 322 10.88 -18.54 13.93
N GLY A 323 11.52 -17.39 13.82
CA GLY A 323 12.71 -17.20 12.97
C GLY A 323 12.41 -17.07 11.47
N LYS A 324 11.14 -17.10 11.05
CA LYS A 324 10.70 -16.75 9.69
C LYS A 324 10.16 -15.32 9.62
N SER A 325 10.11 -14.76 8.40
CA SER A 325 9.42 -13.49 8.13
C SER A 325 7.94 -13.56 8.56
N PHE A 326 7.37 -12.43 8.97
CA PHE A 326 5.92 -12.28 9.14
C PHE A 326 5.15 -12.62 7.86
N ASP A 327 5.71 -12.31 6.70
CA ASP A 327 5.23 -12.72 5.40
C ASP A 327 6.38 -13.33 4.57
N PRO A 328 6.40 -14.65 4.36
CA PRO A 328 7.38 -15.31 3.48
C PRO A 328 7.23 -14.98 2.00
N ASN A 329 6.10 -14.37 1.58
CA ASN A 329 5.83 -14.00 0.19
C ASN A 329 5.99 -12.49 -0.06
N TYR A 330 6.46 -11.72 0.93
CA TYR A 330 6.68 -10.28 0.79
C TYR A 330 7.51 -9.95 -0.46
N HIS A 331 7.01 -9.02 -1.28
CA HIS A 331 7.60 -8.65 -2.57
C HIS A 331 7.83 -9.83 -3.56
N ALA A 332 7.07 -10.92 -3.47
CA ALA A 332 7.20 -12.10 -4.33
C ALA A 332 5.90 -12.47 -5.09
N ALA A 333 6.05 -13.31 -6.12
CA ALA A 333 4.93 -13.82 -6.93
C ALA A 333 3.90 -14.63 -6.14
N GLY A 334 4.29 -15.14 -4.97
CA GLY A 334 3.42 -15.87 -4.05
C GLY A 334 2.50 -14.99 -3.21
N ASP A 335 2.61 -13.64 -3.24
CA ASP A 335 1.70 -12.79 -2.48
C ASP A 335 0.31 -12.72 -3.16
N THR A 336 -0.48 -13.76 -2.93
CA THR A 336 -1.81 -14.02 -3.47
C THR A 336 -2.85 -14.18 -2.37
N VAL A 337 -4.13 -14.23 -2.76
CA VAL A 337 -5.26 -14.49 -1.84
C VAL A 337 -5.14 -15.78 -1.02
N ASP A 338 -4.40 -16.77 -1.51
CA ASP A 338 -4.25 -18.08 -0.85
C ASP A 338 -3.37 -17.99 0.41
N ASN A 339 -2.51 -16.97 0.50
CA ASN A 339 -1.59 -16.75 1.62
C ASN A 339 -2.11 -15.77 2.70
N ILE A 340 -3.33 -15.22 2.54
CA ILE A 340 -3.95 -14.35 3.55
C ILE A 340 -4.42 -15.17 4.77
N HIS A 341 -3.85 -14.89 5.94
CA HIS A 341 -4.33 -15.45 7.20
C HIS A 341 -5.66 -14.78 7.63
N LYS A 342 -6.77 -15.37 7.21
CA LYS A 342 -8.16 -14.88 7.36
C LYS A 342 -8.51 -14.39 8.77
N GLY A 343 -8.09 -15.11 9.81
CA GLY A 343 -8.34 -14.73 11.21
C GLY A 343 -7.61 -13.44 11.61
N ALA A 344 -6.35 -13.30 11.21
CA ALA A 344 -5.56 -12.09 11.46
C ALA A 344 -6.06 -10.91 10.62
N PHE A 345 -6.50 -11.15 9.37
CA PHE A 345 -7.06 -10.11 8.52
C PHE A 345 -8.36 -9.52 9.11
N LEU A 346 -9.27 -10.38 9.59
CA LEU A 346 -10.48 -9.93 10.29
C LEU A 346 -10.14 -9.20 11.59
N LEU A 347 -9.20 -9.71 12.39
CA LEU A 347 -8.82 -9.12 13.67
C LEU A 347 -8.18 -7.74 13.49
N ASN A 348 -7.21 -7.60 12.58
CA ASN A 348 -6.57 -6.31 12.29
C ASN A 348 -7.56 -5.29 11.69
N THR A 349 -8.43 -5.72 10.78
CA THR A 349 -9.51 -4.84 10.27
C THR A 349 -10.41 -4.37 11.41
N ARG A 350 -10.75 -5.25 12.36
CA ARG A 350 -11.53 -4.89 13.55
C ARG A 350 -10.75 -3.97 14.50
N GLY A 351 -9.45 -4.17 14.69
CA GLY A 351 -8.59 -3.25 15.44
C GLY A 351 -8.57 -1.84 14.84
N ALA A 352 -8.36 -1.74 13.51
CA ALA A 352 -8.43 -0.48 12.78
C ALA A 352 -9.83 0.16 12.84
N ALA A 353 -10.90 -0.62 12.75
CA ALA A 353 -12.27 -0.15 12.92
C ALA A 353 -12.52 0.38 14.35
N TYR A 354 -12.03 -0.32 15.38
CA TYR A 354 -12.13 0.12 16.78
C TYR A 354 -11.43 1.47 16.98
N ALA A 355 -10.18 1.60 16.51
CA ALA A 355 -9.43 2.85 16.56
C ALA A 355 -10.16 3.98 15.79
N ALA A 356 -10.69 3.68 14.60
CA ALA A 356 -11.47 4.63 13.82
C ALA A 356 -12.73 5.09 14.59
N ALA A 357 -13.47 4.20 15.25
CA ALA A 357 -14.65 4.54 16.05
C ALA A 357 -14.30 5.28 17.35
N GLU A 358 -13.18 4.96 18.01
CA GLU A 358 -12.72 5.72 19.18
C GLU A 358 -12.39 7.16 18.76
N TYR A 359 -11.48 7.30 17.80
CA TYR A 359 -10.99 8.62 17.42
C TYR A 359 -12.05 9.46 16.70
N ALA A 360 -12.96 8.85 15.93
CA ALA A 360 -14.11 9.53 15.32
C ALA A 360 -15.08 10.13 16.36
N ARG A 361 -15.04 9.70 17.63
CA ARG A 361 -15.75 10.31 18.76
C ARG A 361 -14.87 11.26 19.56
N SER A 362 -13.69 10.81 19.99
CA SER A 362 -12.86 11.42 21.03
C SER A 362 -11.38 11.37 20.68
N THR A 363 -10.62 12.43 20.98
CA THR A 363 -9.15 12.39 20.90
C THR A 363 -8.52 12.61 22.27
N LYS A 364 -9.27 12.33 23.36
CA LYS A 364 -8.75 12.44 24.74
C LYS A 364 -7.63 11.44 25.05
N ALA A 365 -7.59 10.32 24.32
CA ALA A 365 -6.53 9.32 24.42
C ALA A 365 -5.26 9.69 23.62
N LEU A 366 -5.32 10.71 22.76
CA LEU A 366 -4.11 11.26 22.14
C LEU A 366 -3.48 12.28 23.09
N PRO A 367 -2.14 12.40 23.12
CA PRO A 367 -1.50 13.52 23.79
C PRO A 367 -2.05 14.86 23.25
N PRO A 368 -2.08 15.93 24.07
CA PRO A 368 -2.46 17.25 23.59
C PRO A 368 -1.57 17.63 22.41
N LYS A 369 -2.12 18.37 21.44
CA LYS A 369 -1.34 18.92 20.33
C LYS A 369 -0.30 19.89 20.91
N GLU A 370 0.92 19.40 21.10
CA GLU A 370 2.07 20.28 21.25
C GLU A 370 2.12 21.18 20.00
N ALA A 371 2.28 22.48 20.22
CA ALA A 371 2.44 23.41 19.12
C ALA A 371 3.81 23.11 18.49
N ILE A 372 3.82 22.42 17.34
CA ILE A 372 5.04 22.09 16.59
C ILE A 372 5.84 23.40 16.42
N PRO A 373 6.98 23.57 17.13
CA PRO A 373 7.73 24.81 17.08
C PRO A 373 8.22 25.00 15.65
N ASN A 374 7.95 26.18 15.07
CA ASN A 374 8.30 26.51 13.69
C ASN A 374 7.58 25.71 12.59
N ALA A 375 6.41 25.12 12.86
CA ALA A 375 5.44 24.85 11.80
C ALA A 375 4.89 26.19 11.24
N LYS A 376 5.71 26.91 10.46
CA LYS A 376 5.21 27.90 9.52
C LYS A 376 4.19 27.16 8.66
N ARG A 377 2.91 27.51 8.81
CA ARG A 377 1.93 27.26 7.75
C ARG A 377 2.53 27.91 6.53
N ALA A 378 3.03 27.10 5.60
CA ALA A 378 3.33 27.58 4.29
C ALA A 378 1.99 28.02 3.70
N GLU A 379 1.73 29.33 3.72
CA GLU A 379 0.81 29.95 2.78
C GLU A 379 1.43 29.87 1.39
N THR A 380 1.62 28.63 0.92
CA THR A 380 1.79 28.33 -0.49
C THR A 380 0.47 28.71 -1.13
N LYS A 381 0.33 30.00 -1.48
CA LYS A 381 -0.64 30.44 -2.46
C LYS A 381 -0.44 29.54 -3.67
N LEU A 382 -1.37 28.62 -3.86
CA LEU A 382 -1.47 27.79 -5.06
C LEU A 382 -1.75 28.73 -6.24
N LYS A 383 -0.69 29.34 -6.78
CA LYS A 383 -0.71 30.10 -8.02
C LYS A 383 -1.11 29.15 -9.14
N GLY A 384 -2.41 29.11 -9.45
CA GLY A 384 -2.99 28.21 -10.45
C GLY A 384 -4.50 27.99 -10.29
N TYR A 385 -5.04 28.05 -9.07
CA TYR A 385 -6.49 27.90 -8.83
C TYR A 385 -7.16 29.26 -8.69
N GLY A 386 -7.66 29.80 -9.80
CA GLY A 386 -8.53 30.98 -9.79
C GLY A 386 -9.96 30.61 -9.38
N GLY A 387 -10.56 31.42 -8.50
CA GLY A 387 -11.95 31.28 -8.03
C GLY A 387 -12.06 31.45 -6.51
N ASP A 388 -12.58 32.60 -6.07
CA ASP A 388 -12.67 32.96 -4.66
C ASP A 388 -13.51 31.98 -3.82
N LEU A 389 -12.86 31.33 -2.84
CA LEU A 389 -13.52 30.61 -1.75
C LEU A 389 -13.59 31.43 -0.44
N LEU A 390 -13.33 32.74 -0.50
CA LEU A 390 -13.38 33.66 0.65
C LEU A 390 -14.54 34.69 0.58
N GLY A 391 -15.46 34.55 -0.38
CA GLY A 391 -16.57 35.49 -0.59
C GLY A 391 -17.93 35.15 0.06
N MET A 392 -18.03 34.11 0.89
CA MET A 392 -19.33 33.58 1.36
C MET A 392 -19.54 33.57 2.89
N CYS A 393 -18.92 34.49 3.63
CA CYS A 393 -19.14 34.65 5.08
C CYS A 393 -19.32 36.12 5.52
N GLU A 394 -19.90 36.97 4.68
CA GLU A 394 -20.35 38.31 5.06
C GLU A 394 -21.84 38.54 4.80
N HIS A 395 -22.73 37.76 5.41
CA HIS A 395 -24.06 38.26 5.81
C HIS A 395 -24.62 37.52 7.03
N LYS A 396 -25.35 38.28 7.86
CA LYS A 396 -25.83 37.88 9.19
C LYS A 396 -26.92 36.79 9.12
N ALA A 397 -26.60 35.51 9.33
CA ALA A 397 -27.54 34.49 9.83
C ALA A 397 -26.89 33.11 10.09
N CYS A 398 -26.14 32.96 11.20
CA CYS A 398 -25.74 31.64 11.73
C CYS A 398 -25.91 31.59 13.25
N ASN A 399 -27.17 31.57 13.71
CA ASN A 399 -27.52 30.94 14.98
C ASN A 399 -28.09 29.54 14.66
N TYR A 400 -27.82 28.59 15.57
CA TYR A 400 -28.14 27.14 15.59
C TYR A 400 -27.00 26.19 15.20
#